data_AF-A0A346XT86-F1
#
_entry.id   AF-A0A346XT86-F1
#
_cell.length_a   1.000
_cell.length_b   1.000
_cell.length_c   1.000
_cell.angle_alpha   90.00
_cell.angle_beta   90.00
_cell.angle_gamma   90.00
#
_symmetry.space_group_name_H-M   'P 1'
#
loop_
_entity.id
_entity.type
_entity.pdbx_description
1 polymer ?
#
loop_
_entity_poly.entity_id
_entity_poly.type
_entity_poly.pdbx_seq_one_letter_code
_entity_poly.pdbx_strand_id
1 'polypeptide(L)'
;MIRKTIATAASALLVVGLLGAAPDTGFDRQQAANVGDTDLFNFEHVGNITLANVNATQASRAVDNQGTDVEFFTTPVTVDDGNGGTTTEDRDFAVVGDHSDGIGIIDITDPENAVVADYISCANPRSDVGVFQWTEDDGTLRTFVGSSRESGALCTGAGPETTYESDDGNPLTSEAGGFSMFEVTDPYDAQPFARVRIGAGGAHNFMFHPTAPVAYAWNGEIGGAEVTSIQIVDMSPYFVDGGDVTEIRSFIGPDTIGSPHDGELSPDGSIMYVASEIDYLIYDNTDPLDPQLTTAFAPNEGTYAHGYFPSPDGNIAVTNNESLALGGFFASRTGVCPGEGLAFYDTSISGAAVGPLSYYVPPVQGQTPDHRACTSHFGRVAPNNTVMSVAWYVLGGRVVDFTDPTLPVEIGAATISLEDSESGAYGTTASRTAGTEAWSAKFYKGPYMYVGDQGRGFDIFKWTGPEECGNPFDESWTGWIDCEELDFRLIVDPSAPTAAPEPTTVFTPAMVGEALAVVQDEDGTLRFSCQVR
;
A
#
# COMPACT_ATOMS: atom_id res chain seq x y z
N MET A 1 17.46 -50.82 57.14
CA MET A 1 18.69 -50.13 57.55
C MET A 1 19.50 -49.82 56.29
N ILE A 2 20.11 -48.64 56.24
CA ILE A 2 20.98 -48.08 55.18
C ILE A 2 20.25 -47.25 54.11
N ARG A 3 20.25 -45.94 54.42
CA ARG A 3 20.07 -44.78 53.53
C ARG A 3 21.21 -44.72 52.51
N LYS A 4 20.92 -44.34 51.27
CA LYS A 4 21.86 -43.59 50.43
C LYS A 4 21.20 -42.29 49.99
N THR A 5 21.78 -41.23 50.50
CA THR A 5 21.53 -39.81 50.28
C THR A 5 21.84 -39.46 48.83
N ILE A 6 20.91 -38.82 48.12
CA ILE A 6 21.22 -38.04 46.92
C ILE A 6 21.23 -36.59 47.39
N ALA A 7 22.41 -35.97 47.28
CA ALA A 7 22.64 -34.58 47.60
C ALA A 7 22.07 -33.70 46.48
N THR A 8 21.23 -32.76 46.88
CA THR A 8 20.75 -31.62 46.10
C THR A 8 21.93 -30.66 45.89
N ALA A 9 22.40 -30.50 44.66
CA ALA A 9 23.30 -29.41 44.27
C ALA A 9 22.46 -28.35 43.55
N ALA A 10 22.20 -27.25 44.26
CA ALA A 10 21.70 -26.03 43.68
C ALA A 10 22.85 -25.35 42.91
N SER A 11 22.70 -25.21 41.60
CA SER A 11 23.55 -24.33 40.79
C SER A 11 22.81 -23.03 40.58
N ALA A 12 23.17 -22.03 41.37
CA ALA A 12 22.88 -20.63 41.08
C ALA A 12 23.74 -20.21 39.88
N LEU A 13 23.13 -19.80 38.78
CA LEU A 13 23.85 -19.16 37.67
C LEU A 13 23.97 -17.66 37.98
N LEU A 14 25.20 -17.22 38.24
CA LEU A 14 25.64 -15.85 38.14
C LEU A 14 25.52 -15.41 36.68
N VAL A 15 24.73 -14.36 36.41
CA VAL A 15 24.85 -13.58 35.17
C VAL A 15 25.92 -12.52 35.43
N VAL A 16 27.10 -12.68 34.84
CA VAL A 16 28.10 -11.63 34.74
C VAL A 16 28.19 -11.27 33.27
N GLY A 17 27.85 -10.01 32.99
CA GLY A 17 27.92 -9.42 31.67
C GLY A 17 29.35 -9.36 31.14
N LEU A 18 29.47 -9.64 29.85
CA LEU A 18 30.61 -9.28 29.03
C LEU A 18 30.05 -8.49 27.85
N LEU A 19 30.03 -7.17 28.03
CA LEU A 19 29.93 -6.18 26.96
C LEU A 19 31.19 -6.32 26.10
N GLY A 20 31.03 -6.92 24.92
CA GLY A 20 31.96 -6.80 23.82
C GLY A 20 31.35 -5.83 22.81
N ALA A 21 31.92 -4.62 22.72
CA ALA A 21 31.54 -3.64 21.71
C ALA A 21 31.98 -4.15 20.32
N ALA A 22 31.02 -4.38 19.43
CA ALA A 22 31.25 -4.43 18.00
C ALA A 22 31.30 -2.98 17.47
N PRO A 23 32.09 -2.68 16.42
CA PRO A 23 32.12 -1.35 15.83
C PRO A 23 30.81 -1.06 15.07
N ASP A 24 30.26 0.13 15.32
CA ASP A 24 29.04 0.69 14.72
C ASP A 24 29.07 0.61 13.18
N THR A 25 28.10 -0.10 12.62
CA THR A 25 27.56 0.16 11.29
C THR A 25 26.19 0.80 11.55
N GLY A 26 25.97 2.07 11.20
CA GLY A 26 24.85 2.92 11.65
C GLY A 26 23.42 2.52 11.26
N PHE A 27 23.13 1.23 11.04
CA PHE A 27 21.82 0.66 10.73
C PHE A 27 21.48 -0.52 11.63
N ASP A 28 21.81 -0.43 12.92
CA ASP A 28 21.51 -1.48 13.86
C ASP A 28 20.11 -1.26 14.44
N ARG A 29 19.09 -1.88 13.83
CA ARG A 29 17.82 -2.13 14.53
C ARG A 29 18.13 -3.16 15.62
N GLN A 30 18.68 -2.68 16.74
CA GLN A 30 19.20 -3.52 17.84
C GLN A 30 18.13 -4.39 18.51
N GLN A 31 16.85 -4.19 18.20
CA GLN A 31 15.76 -5.01 18.72
C GLN A 31 14.56 -5.01 17.77
N ALA A 32 14.03 -6.20 17.46
CA ALA A 32 12.72 -6.34 16.84
C ALA A 32 11.67 -5.62 17.71
N ALA A 33 10.90 -4.69 17.14
CA ALA A 33 9.77 -4.09 17.84
C ALA A 33 8.73 -5.17 18.17
N ASN A 34 8.06 -5.08 19.32
CA ASN A 34 6.91 -5.95 19.55
C ASN A 34 5.72 -5.45 18.73
N VAL A 35 4.82 -6.38 18.38
CA VAL A 35 3.61 -6.03 17.64
C VAL A 35 2.75 -5.06 18.44
N GLY A 36 2.44 -3.90 17.85
CA GLY A 36 1.60 -2.87 18.44
C GLY A 36 2.32 -1.84 19.32
N ASP A 37 3.64 -1.97 19.50
CA ASP A 37 4.45 -0.92 20.10
C ASP A 37 4.67 0.24 19.13
N THR A 38 4.92 1.44 19.65
CA THR A 38 5.35 2.58 18.84
C THR A 38 6.73 2.28 18.28
N ASP A 39 6.85 2.38 16.96
CA ASP A 39 8.04 2.06 16.17
C ASP A 39 8.22 3.21 15.17
N LEU A 40 8.89 4.27 15.64
CA LEU A 40 9.30 5.41 14.83
C LEU A 40 10.80 5.30 14.57
N PHE A 41 11.13 4.58 13.50
CA PHE A 41 12.50 4.39 13.02
C PHE A 41 12.71 5.27 11.79
N ASN A 42 13.64 6.23 11.87
CA ASN A 42 13.91 7.26 10.85
C ASN A 42 12.71 8.14 10.49
N PHE A 43 11.75 8.23 11.40
CA PHE A 43 10.58 9.08 11.27
C PHE A 43 10.29 9.85 12.55
N GLU A 44 9.72 11.03 12.40
CA GLU A 44 8.95 11.71 13.44
C GLU A 44 7.49 11.81 13.01
N HIS A 45 6.57 11.72 13.98
CA HIS A 45 5.15 11.97 13.74
C HIS A 45 4.91 13.48 13.73
N VAL A 46 4.39 13.99 12.62
CA VAL A 46 4.16 15.42 12.39
C VAL A 46 2.77 15.81 12.88
N GLY A 47 1.77 15.01 12.50
CA GLY A 47 0.39 15.32 12.81
C GLY A 47 -0.56 14.20 12.44
N ASN A 48 -1.74 14.26 13.03
CA ASN A 48 -2.86 13.40 12.72
C ASN A 48 -4.08 14.27 12.39
N ILE A 49 -4.68 14.05 11.23
CA ILE A 49 -5.91 14.74 10.82
C ILE A 49 -7.07 13.76 10.98
N THR A 50 -8.00 14.14 11.85
CA THR A 50 -9.27 13.43 12.01
C THR A 50 -10.22 13.78 10.87
N LEU A 51 -10.69 12.78 10.15
CA LEU A 51 -11.67 12.91 9.08
C LEU A 51 -13.08 13.15 9.66
N ALA A 52 -13.88 13.97 8.97
CA ALA A 52 -15.10 14.54 9.54
C ALA A 52 -16.29 13.56 9.55
N ASN A 53 -17.02 13.48 10.67
CA ASN A 53 -18.30 12.79 10.74
C ASN A 53 -19.44 13.66 10.15
N VAL A 54 -19.79 13.42 8.91
CA VAL A 54 -20.91 14.08 8.21
C VAL A 54 -22.28 13.43 8.48
N ASN A 55 -22.31 12.24 9.10
CA ASN A 55 -23.54 11.50 9.41
C ASN A 55 -23.86 11.43 10.91
N ALA A 56 -23.91 12.59 11.58
CA ALA A 56 -24.33 12.73 12.98
C ALA A 56 -25.76 12.20 13.31
N THR A 57 -26.52 11.73 12.31
CA THR A 57 -27.86 11.14 12.51
C THR A 57 -27.84 9.62 12.68
N GLN A 58 -26.74 8.92 12.37
CA GLN A 58 -26.55 7.51 12.72
C GLN A 58 -25.76 7.38 14.03
N ALA A 59 -26.41 7.68 15.15
CA ALA A 59 -25.87 7.55 16.51
C ALA A 59 -25.46 6.10 16.94
N SER A 60 -25.27 5.18 15.99
CA SER A 60 -24.92 3.77 16.23
C SER A 60 -23.62 3.32 15.57
N ARG A 61 -22.93 4.16 14.78
CA ARG A 61 -21.54 3.90 14.39
C ARG A 61 -20.66 4.83 15.22
N ALA A 62 -19.80 4.24 16.04
CA ALA A 62 -18.97 4.93 17.02
C ALA A 62 -17.48 4.82 16.65
N VAL A 63 -17.20 4.75 15.34
CA VAL A 63 -15.86 4.57 14.77
C VAL A 63 -15.80 5.44 13.52
N ASP A 64 -15.73 6.75 13.73
CA ASP A 64 -15.61 7.75 12.68
C ASP A 64 -14.12 8.15 12.68
N ASN A 65 -13.49 8.32 11.51
CA ASN A 65 -12.03 8.49 11.30
C ASN A 65 -11.28 7.23 10.81
N GLN A 66 -11.70 6.64 9.69
CA GLN A 66 -11.13 5.41 9.16
C GLN A 66 -10.46 5.65 7.80
N GLY A 67 -9.25 6.22 7.79
CA GLY A 67 -8.51 6.48 6.56
C GLY A 67 -8.20 5.21 5.77
N THR A 68 -8.41 5.25 4.46
CA THR A 68 -8.14 4.14 3.53
C THR A 68 -7.02 4.51 2.56
N ASP A 69 -7.25 4.41 1.24
CA ASP A 69 -6.25 4.82 0.27
C ASP A 69 -6.02 6.34 0.31
N VAL A 70 -4.80 6.74 -0.05
CA VAL A 70 -4.36 8.14 -0.12
C VAL A 70 -3.80 8.40 -1.51
N GLU A 71 -4.32 9.39 -2.21
CA GLU A 71 -3.77 9.89 -3.47
C GLU A 71 -3.45 11.38 -3.39
N PHE A 72 -2.71 11.90 -4.38
CA PHE A 72 -2.20 13.26 -4.33
C PHE A 72 -2.38 13.99 -5.65
N PHE A 73 -2.51 15.32 -5.57
CA PHE A 73 -2.46 16.18 -6.74
C PHE A 73 -1.93 17.56 -6.41
N THR A 74 -1.40 18.22 -7.45
CA THR A 74 -1.07 19.63 -7.43
C THR A 74 -2.03 20.36 -8.34
N THR A 75 -2.60 21.47 -7.88
CA THR A 75 -3.47 22.31 -8.71
C THR A 75 -3.21 23.79 -8.42
N PRO A 76 -3.29 24.67 -9.43
CA PRO A 76 -3.23 26.11 -9.21
C PRO A 76 -4.48 26.59 -8.47
N VAL A 77 -4.28 27.33 -7.38
CA VAL A 77 -5.37 27.88 -6.57
C VAL A 77 -5.27 29.39 -6.48
N THR A 78 -6.42 30.07 -6.47
CA THR A 78 -6.47 31.52 -6.31
C THR A 78 -6.50 31.88 -4.83
N VAL A 79 -5.50 32.62 -4.37
CA VAL A 79 -5.34 33.05 -2.96
C VAL A 79 -5.28 34.57 -2.85
N ASP A 80 -5.65 35.11 -1.68
CA ASP A 80 -5.53 36.55 -1.37
C ASP A 80 -4.04 36.94 -1.28
N ASP A 81 -3.65 37.99 -1.99
CA ASP A 81 -2.25 38.48 -2.00
C ASP A 81 -1.88 39.34 -0.77
N GLY A 82 -2.81 39.50 0.17
CA GLY A 82 -2.66 40.29 1.39
C GLY A 82 -2.72 41.81 1.17
N ASN A 83 -2.88 42.26 -0.08
CA ASN A 83 -2.98 43.67 -0.49
C ASN A 83 -4.34 44.00 -1.12
N GLY A 84 -5.33 43.12 -0.98
CA GLY A 84 -6.67 43.27 -1.56
C GLY A 84 -6.74 42.88 -3.03
N GLY A 85 -5.75 42.15 -3.53
CA GLY A 85 -5.76 41.43 -4.80
C GLY A 85 -5.76 39.93 -4.59
N THR A 86 -5.60 39.18 -5.69
CA THR A 86 -5.44 37.73 -5.66
C THR A 86 -4.25 37.32 -6.51
N THR A 87 -3.55 36.27 -6.09
CA THR A 87 -2.54 35.59 -6.90
C THR A 87 -2.95 34.14 -7.12
N THR A 88 -2.41 33.52 -8.17
CA THR A 88 -2.50 32.08 -8.37
C THR A 88 -1.20 31.45 -7.91
N GLU A 89 -1.29 30.39 -7.13
CA GLU A 89 -0.14 29.60 -6.68
C GLU A 89 -0.47 28.11 -6.78
N ASP A 90 0.53 27.29 -7.07
CA ASP A 90 0.37 25.84 -7.04
C ASP A 90 0.33 25.38 -5.58
N ARG A 91 -0.69 24.60 -5.25
CA ARG A 91 -0.84 23.95 -3.94
C ARG A 91 -0.94 22.46 -4.09
N ASP A 92 -0.52 21.78 -3.03
CA ASP A 92 -0.42 20.33 -2.95
C ASP A 92 -1.51 19.79 -2.03
N PHE A 93 -2.23 18.78 -2.50
CA PHE A 93 -3.36 18.19 -1.79
C PHE A 93 -3.21 16.67 -1.68
N ALA A 94 -3.59 16.14 -0.53
CA ALA A 94 -3.88 14.73 -0.32
C ALA A 94 -5.39 14.48 -0.37
N VAL A 95 -5.77 13.38 -0.99
CA VAL A 95 -7.12 12.83 -1.03
C VAL A 95 -7.09 11.55 -0.25
N VAL A 96 -7.88 11.45 0.82
CA VAL A 96 -7.94 10.26 1.66
C VAL A 96 -9.37 9.76 1.71
N GLY A 97 -9.56 8.48 1.41
CA GLY A 97 -10.84 7.83 1.64
C GLY A 97 -11.14 7.68 3.13
N ASP A 98 -12.40 7.82 3.52
CA ASP A 98 -12.87 7.63 4.89
C ASP A 98 -13.89 6.50 4.92
N HIS A 99 -13.49 5.35 5.44
CA HIS A 99 -14.26 4.12 5.43
C HIS A 99 -15.63 4.34 6.10
N SER A 100 -16.69 4.32 5.29
CA SER A 100 -18.11 4.55 5.64
C SER A 100 -18.62 5.98 5.58
N ASP A 101 -17.77 7.01 5.47
CA ASP A 101 -18.23 8.40 5.65
C ASP A 101 -17.98 9.27 4.41
N GLY A 102 -16.89 9.08 3.67
CA GLY A 102 -16.65 9.86 2.45
C GLY A 102 -15.19 10.01 2.05
N ILE A 103 -14.80 11.23 1.69
CA ILE A 103 -13.47 11.57 1.18
C ILE A 103 -13.01 12.88 1.83
N GLY A 104 -11.82 12.88 2.42
CA GLY A 104 -11.15 14.08 2.89
C GLY A 104 -10.23 14.65 1.81
N ILE A 105 -10.31 15.96 1.57
CA ILE A 105 -9.34 16.72 0.78
C ILE A 105 -8.53 17.55 1.77
N ILE A 106 -7.21 17.39 1.75
CA ILE A 106 -6.31 17.96 2.74
C ILE A 106 -5.25 18.77 2.01
N ASP A 107 -5.14 20.07 2.32
CA ASP A 107 -4.04 20.91 1.87
C ASP A 107 -2.78 20.51 2.65
N ILE A 108 -1.82 19.95 1.91
CA ILE A 108 -0.51 19.49 2.40
C ILE A 108 0.62 20.33 1.82
N THR A 109 0.34 21.53 1.32
CA THR A 109 1.37 22.46 0.82
C THR A 109 2.41 22.77 1.89
N ASP A 110 1.98 22.83 3.16
CA ASP A 110 2.83 22.83 4.34
C ASP A 110 2.45 21.64 5.24
N PRO A 111 3.14 20.48 5.11
CA PRO A 111 2.76 19.26 5.84
C PRO A 111 2.81 19.38 7.36
N GLU A 112 3.62 20.30 7.90
CA GLU A 112 3.69 20.58 9.34
C GLU A 112 2.46 21.37 9.84
N ASN A 113 1.73 22.01 8.93
CA ASN A 113 0.51 22.77 9.20
C ASN A 113 -0.63 22.37 8.26
N ALA A 114 -0.71 21.08 7.91
CA ALA A 114 -1.72 20.56 6.99
C ALA A 114 -3.14 20.82 7.52
N VAL A 115 -4.06 21.15 6.61
CA VAL A 115 -5.45 21.50 6.95
C VAL A 115 -6.44 20.81 6.03
N VAL A 116 -7.58 20.40 6.58
CA VAL A 116 -8.69 19.92 5.75
C VAL A 116 -9.20 21.07 4.88
N ALA A 117 -9.12 20.90 3.57
CA ALA A 117 -9.61 21.84 2.57
C ALA A 117 -11.12 21.67 2.35
N ASP A 118 -11.57 20.43 2.18
CA ASP A 118 -12.98 20.08 2.04
C ASP A 118 -13.21 18.62 2.48
N TYR A 119 -14.47 18.28 2.71
CA TYR A 119 -14.90 16.92 2.99
C TYR A 119 -16.13 16.55 2.16
N ILE A 120 -15.97 15.57 1.29
CA ILE A 120 -17.05 15.08 0.44
C ILE A 120 -17.80 14.00 1.20
N SER A 121 -19.03 14.31 1.63
CA SER A 121 -19.91 13.36 2.30
C SER A 121 -20.40 12.29 1.33
N CYS A 122 -19.80 11.11 1.38
CA CYS A 122 -20.06 10.03 0.45
C CYS A 122 -19.96 8.65 1.09
N ALA A 123 -20.92 8.35 1.97
CA ALA A 123 -20.90 7.14 2.79
C ALA A 123 -20.80 5.84 1.97
N ASN A 124 -19.68 5.15 2.15
CA ASN A 124 -19.35 3.98 1.35
C ASN A 124 -18.46 2.97 2.13
N PRO A 125 -18.86 1.69 2.23
CA PRO A 125 -18.01 0.67 2.85
C PRO A 125 -16.81 0.39 1.94
N ARG A 126 -15.58 0.66 2.43
CA ARG A 126 -14.33 0.63 1.65
C ARG A 126 -14.32 1.72 0.59
N SER A 127 -13.40 2.68 0.71
CA SER A 127 -13.39 3.89 -0.11
C SER A 127 -11.98 4.11 -0.62
N ASP A 128 -11.55 3.28 -1.55
CA ASP A 128 -10.32 3.59 -2.28
C ASP A 128 -10.59 4.78 -3.17
N VAL A 129 -9.57 5.62 -3.34
CA VAL A 129 -9.69 6.91 -4.01
C VAL A 129 -8.76 6.97 -5.20
N GLY A 130 -9.13 7.76 -6.20
CA GLY A 130 -8.32 7.97 -7.39
C GLY A 130 -8.38 9.42 -7.81
N VAL A 131 -7.31 9.93 -8.40
CA VAL A 131 -7.25 11.29 -8.93
C VAL A 131 -7.07 11.28 -10.43
N PHE A 132 -7.86 12.10 -11.12
CA PHE A 132 -7.75 12.33 -12.56
C PHE A 132 -7.55 13.82 -12.82
N GLN A 133 -6.52 14.16 -13.59
CA GLN A 133 -6.27 15.53 -14.03
C GLN A 133 -6.38 15.62 -15.55
N TRP A 134 -7.18 16.56 -16.03
CA TRP A 134 -7.40 16.80 -17.45
C TRP A 134 -7.09 18.24 -17.80
N THR A 135 -6.28 18.44 -18.85
CA THR A 135 -6.03 19.78 -19.39
C THR A 135 -6.93 19.98 -20.59
N GLU A 136 -7.84 20.95 -20.49
CA GLU A 136 -8.74 21.35 -21.58
C GLU A 136 -7.95 21.99 -22.73
N ASP A 137 -8.57 22.10 -23.92
CA ASP A 137 -7.96 22.70 -25.12
C ASP A 137 -7.45 24.14 -24.91
N ASP A 138 -8.05 24.88 -23.96
CA ASP A 138 -7.65 26.25 -23.61
C ASP A 138 -6.52 26.32 -22.58
N GLY A 139 -6.00 25.17 -22.13
CA GLY A 139 -4.94 25.04 -21.13
C GLY A 139 -5.45 25.02 -19.69
N THR A 140 -6.77 25.05 -19.46
CA THR A 140 -7.34 24.94 -18.11
C THR A 140 -7.13 23.54 -17.56
N LEU A 141 -6.46 23.42 -16.41
CA LEU A 141 -6.35 22.17 -15.66
C LEU A 141 -7.61 21.96 -14.82
N ARG A 142 -8.26 20.82 -14.99
CA ARG A 142 -9.36 20.36 -14.14
C ARG A 142 -8.92 19.12 -13.38
N THR A 143 -9.33 19.04 -12.10
CA THR A 143 -8.99 17.90 -11.24
C THR A 143 -10.25 17.23 -10.78
N PHE A 144 -10.25 15.89 -10.77
CA PHE A 144 -11.36 15.07 -10.34
C PHE A 144 -10.88 14.02 -9.34
N VAL A 145 -11.75 13.69 -8.40
CA VAL A 145 -11.55 12.65 -7.40
C VAL A 145 -12.65 11.61 -7.52
N GLY A 146 -12.27 10.34 -7.55
CA GLY A 146 -13.16 9.20 -7.49
C GLY A 146 -13.15 8.52 -6.12
N SER A 147 -14.23 7.81 -5.78
CA SER A 147 -14.26 6.85 -4.67
C SER A 147 -14.96 5.56 -5.09
N SER A 148 -14.29 4.42 -4.82
CA SER A 148 -14.70 3.07 -5.19
C SER A 148 -15.86 2.57 -4.34
N ARG A 149 -16.75 1.75 -4.91
CA ARG A 149 -17.85 1.07 -4.22
C ARG A 149 -18.04 -0.33 -4.79
N GLU A 150 -17.78 -1.34 -3.96
CA GLU A 150 -17.96 -2.74 -4.35
C GLU A 150 -19.44 -3.04 -4.65
N SER A 151 -20.37 -2.65 -3.78
CA SER A 151 -21.78 -3.02 -3.98
C SER A 151 -22.78 -1.98 -3.51
N GLY A 152 -23.96 -2.04 -4.14
CA GLY A 152 -25.11 -1.22 -3.82
C GLY A 152 -25.08 0.18 -4.46
N ALA A 153 -25.95 1.06 -3.96
CA ALA A 153 -26.19 2.36 -4.58
C ALA A 153 -25.01 3.32 -4.40
N LEU A 154 -24.45 3.79 -5.51
CA LEU A 154 -23.47 4.87 -5.54
C LEU A 154 -24.00 6.17 -4.91
N CYS A 155 -23.08 7.08 -4.65
CA CYS A 155 -23.29 8.33 -3.93
C CYS A 155 -24.31 9.24 -4.63
N THR A 156 -25.50 9.39 -4.04
CA THR A 156 -26.58 10.15 -4.70
C THR A 156 -26.22 11.62 -4.96
N GLY A 157 -25.30 12.16 -4.15
CA GLY A 157 -24.76 13.51 -4.28
C GLY A 157 -23.68 13.69 -5.34
N ALA A 158 -23.16 12.63 -5.96
CA ALA A 158 -22.02 12.72 -6.88
C ALA A 158 -22.37 13.13 -8.33
N GLY A 159 -23.64 13.42 -8.63
CA GLY A 159 -24.05 13.87 -9.97
C GLY A 159 -24.96 12.87 -10.69
N PRO A 160 -25.16 12.99 -12.01
CA PRO A 160 -25.92 12.03 -12.80
C PRO A 160 -25.22 10.67 -12.89
N GLU A 161 -26.00 9.63 -13.17
CA GLU A 161 -25.47 8.29 -13.48
C GLU A 161 -25.11 8.22 -14.96
N THR A 162 -23.95 7.64 -15.28
CA THR A 162 -23.43 7.51 -16.64
C THR A 162 -24.07 6.32 -17.38
N THR A 163 -23.76 6.17 -18.67
CA THR A 163 -24.26 5.06 -19.47
C THR A 163 -23.46 3.79 -19.17
N TYR A 164 -24.16 2.66 -19.07
CA TYR A 164 -23.52 1.33 -19.04
C TYR A 164 -23.79 0.64 -20.38
N GLU A 165 -22.73 0.28 -21.10
CA GLU A 165 -22.84 -0.50 -22.33
C GLU A 165 -22.77 -1.99 -21.97
N SER A 166 -23.92 -2.67 -22.00
CA SER A 166 -23.97 -4.11 -21.76
C SER A 166 -23.54 -4.87 -23.01
N ASP A 167 -22.23 -4.98 -23.26
CA ASP A 167 -21.74 -5.64 -24.47
C ASP A 167 -22.06 -7.15 -24.50
N ASP A 168 -22.20 -7.78 -23.34
CA ASP A 168 -22.49 -9.23 -23.22
C ASP A 168 -23.95 -9.58 -22.92
N GLY A 169 -24.85 -8.59 -22.91
CA GLY A 169 -26.23 -8.80 -22.51
C GLY A 169 -26.42 -9.18 -21.03
N ASN A 170 -25.38 -9.07 -20.20
CA ASN A 170 -25.48 -9.09 -18.76
C ASN A 170 -25.93 -7.69 -18.28
N PRO A 171 -27.18 -7.54 -17.82
CA PRO A 171 -27.65 -6.25 -17.34
C PRO A 171 -26.93 -5.89 -16.03
N LEU A 172 -26.76 -4.58 -15.79
CA LEU A 172 -26.46 -4.09 -14.44
C LEU A 172 -27.43 -4.72 -13.43
N THR A 173 -26.87 -5.38 -12.42
CA THR A 173 -27.68 -5.84 -11.31
C THR A 173 -28.07 -4.63 -10.45
N SER A 174 -29.18 -4.73 -9.70
CA SER A 174 -29.57 -3.67 -8.76
C SER A 174 -28.53 -3.40 -7.67
N GLU A 175 -27.62 -4.35 -7.46
CA GLU A 175 -26.52 -4.30 -6.50
C GLU A 175 -25.19 -3.87 -7.12
N ALA A 176 -25.14 -3.61 -8.43
CA ALA A 176 -23.91 -3.23 -9.13
C ALA A 176 -23.36 -1.91 -8.57
N GLY A 177 -22.17 -1.98 -7.98
CA GLY A 177 -21.41 -0.82 -7.53
C GLY A 177 -20.73 -0.09 -8.69
N GLY A 178 -19.55 0.45 -8.42
CA GLY A 178 -18.76 1.26 -9.35
C GLY A 178 -18.03 2.36 -8.59
N PHE A 179 -17.88 3.55 -9.15
CA PHE A 179 -17.28 4.67 -8.41
C PHE A 179 -18.05 5.98 -8.61
N SER A 180 -17.93 6.83 -7.59
CA SER A 180 -18.53 8.18 -7.57
C SER A 180 -17.43 9.21 -7.78
N MET A 181 -17.63 10.16 -8.69
CA MET A 181 -16.65 11.17 -9.06
C MET A 181 -17.12 12.58 -8.69
N PHE A 182 -16.16 13.42 -8.31
CA PHE A 182 -16.34 14.82 -7.95
C PHE A 182 -15.28 15.66 -8.64
N GLU A 183 -15.66 16.84 -9.11
CA GLU A 183 -14.70 17.84 -9.60
C GLU A 183 -14.16 18.63 -8.42
N VAL A 184 -12.84 18.67 -8.30
CA VAL A 184 -12.08 19.32 -7.21
C VAL A 184 -11.07 20.31 -7.76
N THR A 185 -11.35 20.90 -8.93
CA THR A 185 -10.56 21.98 -9.53
C THR A 185 -10.40 23.15 -8.54
N ASP A 186 -11.46 23.47 -7.80
CA ASP A 186 -11.36 24.21 -6.53
C ASP A 186 -11.39 23.20 -5.37
N PRO A 187 -10.25 22.92 -4.71
CA PRO A 187 -10.16 21.90 -3.67
C PRO A 187 -10.85 22.30 -2.35
N TYR A 188 -11.33 23.53 -2.23
CA TYR A 188 -12.08 24.02 -1.07
C TYR A 188 -13.61 24.01 -1.29
N ASP A 189 -14.08 23.62 -2.48
CA ASP A 189 -15.51 23.54 -2.84
C ASP A 189 -15.74 22.43 -3.87
N ALA A 190 -15.65 21.17 -3.44
CA ALA A 190 -15.81 20.02 -4.31
C ALA A 190 -17.23 19.95 -4.91
N GLN A 191 -17.30 19.74 -6.23
CA GLN A 191 -18.56 19.71 -6.96
C GLN A 191 -18.94 18.29 -7.40
N PRO A 192 -20.24 17.92 -7.37
CA PRO A 192 -20.73 16.69 -8.00
C PRO A 192 -20.35 16.62 -9.48
N PHE A 193 -19.84 15.47 -9.94
CA PHE A 193 -19.53 15.23 -11.35
C PHE A 193 -20.33 14.07 -11.95
N ALA A 194 -20.00 12.83 -11.58
CA ALA A 194 -20.61 11.64 -12.18
C ALA A 194 -20.70 10.45 -11.21
N ARG A 195 -21.65 9.54 -11.48
CA ARG A 195 -21.67 8.19 -10.92
C ARG A 195 -21.45 7.18 -12.03
N VAL A 196 -20.34 6.46 -11.99
CA VAL A 196 -20.03 5.41 -12.96
C VAL A 196 -20.40 4.07 -12.36
N ARG A 197 -21.41 3.40 -12.93
CA ARG A 197 -21.73 2.03 -12.56
C ARG A 197 -20.87 1.06 -13.34
N ILE A 198 -20.50 -0.02 -12.67
CA ILE A 198 -19.67 -1.05 -13.26
C ILE A 198 -20.41 -2.38 -13.15
N GLY A 199 -20.39 -3.15 -14.24
CA GLY A 199 -21.00 -4.47 -14.29
C GLY A 199 -20.30 -5.45 -13.36
N ALA A 200 -20.94 -6.58 -13.09
CA ALA A 200 -20.30 -7.72 -12.41
C ALA A 200 -19.65 -7.36 -11.05
N GLY A 201 -20.47 -7.02 -10.05
CA GLY A 201 -19.99 -6.92 -8.66
C GLY A 201 -19.28 -5.61 -8.26
N GLY A 202 -19.32 -4.57 -9.11
CA GLY A 202 -18.90 -3.19 -8.78
C GLY A 202 -17.37 -2.96 -8.76
N ALA A 203 -16.91 -1.97 -8.00
CA ALA A 203 -15.50 -1.59 -7.94
C ALA A 203 -14.95 -1.67 -6.51
N HIS A 204 -14.08 -2.64 -6.25
CA HIS A 204 -13.24 -2.69 -5.06
C HIS A 204 -12.22 -1.56 -5.08
N ASN A 205 -11.47 -1.49 -6.17
CA ASN A 205 -10.50 -0.45 -6.44
C ASN A 205 -10.57 -0.12 -7.96
N PHE A 206 -9.98 1.00 -8.33
CA PHE A 206 -9.99 1.55 -9.67
C PHE A 206 -8.82 2.50 -9.82
N MET A 207 -8.47 2.78 -11.07
CA MET A 207 -7.42 3.73 -11.40
C MET A 207 -7.80 4.53 -12.64
N PHE A 208 -7.25 5.73 -12.77
CA PHE A 208 -7.35 6.54 -13.97
C PHE A 208 -6.10 6.40 -14.83
N HIS A 209 -6.28 6.40 -16.14
CA HIS A 209 -5.18 6.46 -17.08
C HIS A 209 -4.47 7.83 -16.97
N PRO A 210 -3.13 7.89 -16.91
CA PRO A 210 -2.41 9.12 -16.62
C PRO A 210 -2.49 10.16 -17.76
N THR A 211 -2.74 9.71 -18.99
CA THR A 211 -2.68 10.56 -20.20
C THR A 211 -3.92 10.48 -21.09
N ALA A 212 -4.93 9.70 -20.71
CA ALA A 212 -6.14 9.49 -21.51
C ALA A 212 -7.37 9.54 -20.61
N PRO A 213 -8.54 9.95 -21.12
CA PRO A 213 -9.78 10.00 -20.35
C PRO A 213 -10.39 8.60 -20.21
N VAL A 214 -9.62 7.66 -19.66
CA VAL A 214 -9.99 6.26 -19.45
C VAL A 214 -9.74 5.89 -17.99
N ALA A 215 -10.60 5.06 -17.42
CA ALA A 215 -10.38 4.44 -16.11
C ALA A 215 -10.51 2.93 -16.20
N TYR A 216 -9.83 2.23 -15.30
CA TYR A 216 -9.94 0.79 -15.11
C TYR A 216 -10.47 0.52 -13.72
N ALA A 217 -11.30 -0.50 -13.58
CA ALA A 217 -11.83 -0.91 -12.28
C ALA A 217 -11.95 -2.42 -12.19
N TRP A 218 -12.01 -2.88 -10.96
CA TRP A 218 -12.01 -4.30 -10.64
C TRP A 218 -12.77 -4.52 -9.33
N ASN A 219 -13.38 -5.69 -9.19
CA ASN A 219 -14.31 -5.96 -8.10
C ASN A 219 -13.65 -6.64 -6.89
N GLY A 220 -12.39 -7.10 -6.99
CA GLY A 220 -11.63 -7.71 -5.89
C GLY A 220 -12.37 -8.86 -5.20
N GLU A 221 -13.18 -9.62 -5.92
CA GLU A 221 -14.11 -10.57 -5.30
C GLU A 221 -13.43 -11.88 -4.89
N ILE A 222 -13.22 -12.01 -3.58
CA ILE A 222 -12.52 -13.13 -2.95
C ILE A 222 -13.33 -14.42 -2.99
N GLY A 223 -12.71 -15.49 -3.48
CA GLY A 223 -13.24 -16.86 -3.38
C GLY A 223 -13.68 -17.48 -4.70
N GLY A 224 -13.14 -16.99 -5.82
CA GLY A 224 -13.34 -17.57 -7.14
C GLY A 224 -14.72 -17.30 -7.76
N ALA A 225 -15.38 -16.22 -7.36
CA ALA A 225 -16.67 -15.84 -7.90
C ALA A 225 -16.52 -14.91 -9.12
N GLU A 226 -16.87 -15.50 -10.27
CA GLU A 226 -17.64 -14.95 -11.42
C GLU A 226 -17.10 -13.76 -12.23
N VAL A 227 -16.16 -12.95 -11.73
CA VAL A 227 -15.66 -11.76 -12.46
C VAL A 227 -14.18 -11.84 -12.63
N THR A 228 -13.79 -12.31 -13.81
CA THR A 228 -12.41 -12.49 -14.22
C THR A 228 -12.06 -11.50 -15.32
N SER A 229 -12.54 -10.26 -15.27
CA SER A 229 -12.32 -9.27 -16.33
C SER A 229 -12.03 -7.89 -15.76
N ILE A 230 -11.16 -7.16 -16.47
CA ILE A 230 -10.91 -5.74 -16.21
C ILE A 230 -12.12 -4.94 -16.70
N GLN A 231 -12.65 -4.04 -15.89
CA GLN A 231 -13.72 -3.16 -16.30
C GLN A 231 -13.13 -1.86 -16.82
N ILE A 232 -13.60 -1.39 -17.97
CA ILE A 232 -13.07 -0.19 -18.64
C ILE A 232 -14.14 0.90 -18.63
N VAL A 233 -13.73 2.13 -18.34
CA VAL A 233 -14.57 3.32 -18.39
C VAL A 233 -13.98 4.29 -19.40
N ASP A 234 -14.71 4.56 -20.48
CA ASP A 234 -14.37 5.54 -21.49
C ASP A 234 -15.09 6.87 -21.20
N MET A 235 -14.29 7.87 -20.83
CA MET A 235 -14.74 9.23 -20.54
C MET A 235 -14.50 10.20 -21.72
N SER A 236 -13.97 9.70 -22.85
CA SER A 236 -13.75 10.50 -24.08
C SER A 236 -15.00 11.22 -24.57
N PRO A 237 -16.22 10.64 -24.52
CA PRO A 237 -17.43 11.36 -24.94
C PRO A 237 -17.61 12.71 -24.25
N TYR A 238 -17.22 12.82 -22.97
CA TYR A 238 -17.27 14.10 -22.24
C TYR A 238 -16.02 14.95 -22.48
N PHE A 239 -14.82 14.40 -22.22
CA PHE A 239 -13.58 15.17 -22.19
C PHE A 239 -13.00 15.53 -23.57
N VAL A 240 -13.36 14.78 -24.61
CA VAL A 240 -12.80 14.93 -25.97
C VAL A 240 -13.88 15.35 -26.96
N ASP A 241 -15.06 14.71 -26.92
CA ASP A 241 -16.11 14.94 -27.91
C ASP A 241 -17.04 16.12 -27.55
N GLY A 242 -16.95 16.62 -26.31
CA GLY A 242 -17.79 17.72 -25.81
C GLY A 242 -19.25 17.32 -25.58
N GLY A 243 -19.50 16.03 -25.35
CA GLY A 243 -20.79 15.44 -25.05
C GLY A 243 -21.28 15.70 -23.62
N ASP A 244 -22.42 15.11 -23.27
CA ASP A 244 -22.96 15.17 -21.91
C ASP A 244 -22.25 14.16 -21.00
N VAL A 245 -22.12 14.47 -19.71
CA VAL A 245 -21.52 13.55 -18.72
C VAL A 245 -22.22 12.20 -18.64
N THR A 246 -23.51 12.12 -19.00
CA THR A 246 -24.26 10.87 -19.07
C THR A 246 -23.80 9.95 -20.22
N GLU A 247 -23.03 10.46 -21.19
CA GLU A 247 -22.49 9.69 -22.31
C GLU A 247 -21.17 8.99 -21.98
N ILE A 248 -20.56 9.27 -20.81
CA ILE A 248 -19.49 8.42 -20.26
C ILE A 248 -20.00 6.99 -20.21
N ARG A 249 -19.16 6.05 -20.63
CA ARG A 249 -19.55 4.65 -20.77
C ARG A 249 -18.59 3.71 -20.07
N SER A 250 -19.14 2.65 -19.52
CA SER A 250 -18.37 1.55 -18.94
C SER A 250 -18.73 0.24 -19.61
N PHE A 251 -17.74 -0.61 -19.84
CA PHE A 251 -17.88 -1.90 -20.50
C PHE A 251 -16.85 -2.91 -19.98
N ILE A 252 -17.04 -4.17 -20.33
CA ILE A 252 -16.17 -5.27 -19.92
C ILE A 252 -14.96 -5.30 -20.87
N GLY A 253 -13.76 -5.22 -20.30
CA GLY A 253 -12.49 -5.36 -20.99
C GLY A 253 -12.00 -6.82 -21.05
N PRO A 254 -10.69 -7.04 -21.22
CA PRO A 254 -10.14 -8.39 -21.38
C PRO A 254 -10.29 -9.23 -20.10
N ASP A 255 -10.39 -10.54 -20.31
CA ASP A 255 -10.33 -11.52 -19.23
C ASP A 255 -8.93 -11.54 -18.58
N THR A 256 -8.92 -11.98 -17.32
CA THR A 256 -7.78 -12.15 -16.42
C THR A 256 -7.75 -13.60 -15.93
N ILE A 257 -6.61 -14.03 -15.41
CA ILE A 257 -6.47 -15.32 -14.74
C ILE A 257 -6.66 -15.08 -13.23
N GLY A 258 -7.88 -15.32 -12.74
CA GLY A 258 -8.30 -14.93 -11.37
C GLY A 258 -9.22 -13.72 -11.39
N SER A 259 -9.63 -13.21 -10.22
CA SER A 259 -10.30 -11.91 -10.12
C SER A 259 -9.25 -10.80 -9.96
N PRO A 260 -9.28 -9.71 -10.73
CA PRO A 260 -8.37 -8.60 -10.52
C PRO A 260 -8.69 -7.89 -9.18
N HIS A 261 -7.65 -7.58 -8.41
CA HIS A 261 -7.77 -6.94 -7.09
C HIS A 261 -7.22 -5.52 -7.05
N ASP A 262 -6.04 -5.29 -7.63
CA ASP A 262 -5.46 -3.96 -7.83
C ASP A 262 -4.66 -3.89 -9.14
N GLY A 263 -4.37 -2.67 -9.58
CA GLY A 263 -3.51 -2.41 -10.71
C GLY A 263 -2.80 -1.07 -10.65
N GLU A 264 -1.72 -0.96 -11.40
CA GLU A 264 -0.89 0.24 -11.54
C GLU A 264 -0.51 0.39 -13.03
N LEU A 265 -0.23 1.61 -13.47
CA LEU A 265 0.12 1.93 -14.85
C LEU A 265 1.56 2.44 -14.87
N SER A 266 2.26 2.19 -15.97
CA SER A 266 3.49 2.92 -16.24
C SER A 266 3.22 4.43 -16.26
N PRO A 267 4.20 5.30 -15.97
CA PRO A 267 4.00 6.75 -15.95
C PRO A 267 3.40 7.34 -17.24
N ASP A 268 3.63 6.69 -18.39
CA ASP A 268 3.05 7.09 -19.68
C ASP A 268 1.71 6.39 -20.01
N GLY A 269 1.30 5.43 -19.19
CA GLY A 269 0.07 4.64 -19.34
C GLY A 269 0.16 3.48 -20.32
N SER A 270 1.32 3.26 -20.97
CA SER A 270 1.47 2.26 -22.04
C SER A 270 1.52 0.80 -21.55
N ILE A 271 1.75 0.57 -20.25
CA ILE A 271 1.77 -0.76 -19.63
C ILE A 271 0.88 -0.73 -18.41
N MET A 272 0.00 -1.72 -18.30
CA MET A 272 -0.85 -1.94 -17.12
C MET A 272 -0.42 -3.20 -16.39
N TYR A 273 -0.18 -3.06 -15.10
CA TYR A 273 0.20 -4.14 -14.19
C TYR A 273 -0.99 -4.46 -13.31
N VAL A 274 -1.38 -5.72 -13.23
CA VAL A 274 -2.61 -6.14 -12.53
C VAL A 274 -2.28 -7.28 -11.59
N ALA A 275 -2.57 -7.09 -10.31
CA ALA A 275 -2.62 -8.19 -9.35
C ALA A 275 -3.98 -8.87 -9.49
N SER A 276 -3.98 -10.12 -9.97
CA SER A 276 -5.15 -10.98 -10.01
C SER A 276 -4.95 -12.09 -8.99
N GLU A 277 -5.95 -12.46 -8.20
CA GLU A 277 -5.80 -13.23 -6.94
C GLU A 277 -4.74 -14.35 -6.93
N ILE A 278 -4.55 -15.00 -8.09
CA ILE A 278 -3.65 -16.14 -8.31
C ILE A 278 -2.35 -15.82 -9.06
N ASP A 279 -2.22 -14.68 -9.75
CA ASP A 279 -1.03 -14.30 -10.54
C ASP A 279 -0.93 -12.78 -10.78
N TYR A 280 0.29 -12.29 -11.02
CA TYR A 280 0.55 -10.90 -11.39
C TYR A 280 0.69 -10.76 -12.90
N LEU A 281 -0.28 -10.09 -13.53
CA LEU A 281 -0.43 -10.00 -14.97
C LEU A 281 0.08 -8.66 -15.50
N ILE A 282 0.62 -8.67 -16.73
CA ILE A 282 1.11 -7.47 -17.42
C ILE A 282 0.38 -7.36 -18.75
N TYR A 283 -0.24 -6.21 -19.01
CA TYR A 283 -0.96 -5.88 -20.23
C TYR A 283 -0.23 -4.78 -21.01
N ASP A 284 -0.14 -4.95 -22.32
CA ASP A 284 0.13 -3.84 -23.24
C ASP A 284 -1.11 -2.95 -23.26
N ASN A 285 -0.93 -1.69 -22.89
CA ASN A 285 -1.99 -0.69 -22.75
C ASN A 285 -1.76 0.50 -23.69
N THR A 286 -1.06 0.28 -24.82
CA THR A 286 -0.87 1.32 -25.85
C THR A 286 -2.17 1.78 -26.51
N ASP A 287 -3.20 0.93 -26.53
CA ASP A 287 -4.60 1.30 -26.75
C ASP A 287 -5.35 1.16 -25.42
N PRO A 288 -5.62 2.27 -24.70
CA PRO A 288 -6.24 2.24 -23.39
C PRO A 288 -7.65 1.59 -23.36
N LEU A 289 -8.33 1.52 -24.51
CA LEU A 289 -9.66 0.92 -24.61
C LEU A 289 -9.62 -0.57 -24.98
N ASP A 290 -8.44 -1.11 -25.33
CA ASP A 290 -8.24 -2.51 -25.73
C ASP A 290 -6.92 -3.09 -25.17
N PRO A 291 -6.73 -3.15 -23.84
CA PRO A 291 -5.51 -3.70 -23.25
C PRO A 291 -5.30 -5.17 -23.60
N GLN A 292 -4.07 -5.55 -23.94
CA GLN A 292 -3.73 -6.90 -24.39
C GLN A 292 -2.81 -7.61 -23.39
N LEU A 293 -3.22 -8.79 -22.90
CA LEU A 293 -2.38 -9.58 -22.01
C LEU A 293 -1.06 -9.93 -22.70
N THR A 294 0.06 -9.56 -22.09
CA THR A 294 1.39 -9.92 -22.60
C THR A 294 1.74 -11.35 -22.22
N THR A 295 2.80 -11.89 -22.82
CA THR A 295 3.36 -13.18 -22.38
C THR A 295 4.16 -13.10 -21.08
N ALA A 296 4.34 -11.90 -20.53
CA ALA A 296 5.07 -11.66 -19.30
C ALA A 296 4.09 -11.60 -18.12
N PHE A 297 4.42 -12.32 -17.05
CA PHE A 297 3.71 -12.29 -15.78
C PHE A 297 4.72 -12.62 -14.67
N ALA A 298 4.43 -12.16 -13.46
CA ALA A 298 5.16 -12.58 -12.26
C ALA A 298 4.33 -13.65 -11.53
N PRO A 299 4.87 -14.84 -11.26
CA PRO A 299 4.11 -15.87 -10.57
C PRO A 299 3.77 -15.42 -9.15
N ASN A 300 2.54 -15.69 -8.70
CA ASN A 300 2.22 -15.46 -7.30
C ASN A 300 2.79 -16.57 -6.41
N GLU A 301 3.66 -16.19 -5.46
CA GLU A 301 4.27 -17.11 -4.49
C GLU A 301 3.59 -17.05 -3.10
N GLY A 302 2.56 -16.20 -2.94
CA GLY A 302 1.80 -16.04 -1.71
C GLY A 302 0.37 -16.56 -1.82
N THR A 303 -0.48 -16.12 -0.89
CA THR A 303 -1.84 -16.67 -0.74
C THR A 303 -2.91 -15.86 -1.44
N TYR A 304 -2.64 -14.59 -1.75
CA TYR A 304 -3.56 -13.69 -2.42
C TYR A 304 -2.81 -12.50 -2.99
N ALA A 305 -2.68 -12.46 -4.32
CA ALA A 305 -2.02 -11.33 -4.98
C ALA A 305 -2.84 -10.06 -4.76
N HIS A 306 -2.22 -9.06 -4.14
CA HIS A 306 -2.90 -7.83 -3.77
C HIS A 306 -2.42 -6.68 -4.64
N GLY A 307 -1.13 -6.33 -4.61
CA GLY A 307 -0.59 -5.17 -5.32
C GLY A 307 0.60 -5.50 -6.23
N TYR A 308 0.68 -4.77 -7.34
CA TYR A 308 1.81 -4.76 -8.26
C TYR A 308 2.37 -3.33 -8.35
N PHE A 309 3.58 -3.13 -7.85
CA PHE A 309 4.23 -1.83 -7.81
C PHE A 309 5.46 -1.84 -8.73
N PRO A 310 5.34 -1.43 -10.00
CA PRO A 310 6.48 -1.34 -10.90
C PRO A 310 7.41 -0.21 -10.45
N SER A 311 8.71 -0.38 -10.67
CA SER A 311 9.62 0.75 -10.69
C SER A 311 9.26 1.67 -11.87
N PRO A 312 9.37 2.99 -11.72
CA PRO A 312 9.12 3.96 -12.80
C PRO A 312 9.82 3.65 -14.13
N ASP A 313 11.01 3.05 -14.09
CA ASP A 313 11.75 2.61 -15.29
C ASP A 313 11.30 1.24 -15.84
N GLY A 314 10.40 0.56 -15.13
CA GLY A 314 9.81 -0.73 -15.50
C GLY A 314 10.76 -1.92 -15.37
N ASN A 315 11.95 -1.76 -14.79
CA ASN A 315 12.95 -2.82 -14.72
C ASN A 315 12.80 -3.74 -13.50
N ILE A 316 12.16 -3.26 -12.44
CA ILE A 316 11.86 -4.02 -11.23
C ILE A 316 10.37 -3.96 -10.97
N ALA A 317 9.80 -5.08 -10.53
CA ALA A 317 8.48 -5.09 -9.91
C ALA A 317 8.59 -5.49 -8.44
N VAL A 318 7.96 -4.70 -7.58
CA VAL A 318 7.70 -5.09 -6.20
C VAL A 318 6.25 -5.52 -6.13
N THR A 319 5.99 -6.76 -5.76
CA THR A 319 4.61 -7.26 -5.58
C THR A 319 4.37 -7.59 -4.13
N ASN A 320 3.11 -7.61 -3.73
CA ASN A 320 2.77 -8.00 -2.38
C ASN A 320 1.51 -8.87 -2.31
N ASN A 321 1.49 -9.75 -1.32
CA ASN A 321 0.33 -10.55 -1.02
C ASN A 321 -0.38 -10.05 0.25
N GLU A 322 -1.71 -10.09 0.23
CA GLU A 322 -2.52 -9.83 1.41
C GLU A 322 -2.95 -11.16 2.05
N SER A 323 -2.27 -11.57 3.13
CA SER A 323 -2.35 -12.95 3.63
C SER A 323 -3.76 -13.48 3.90
N LEU A 324 -4.08 -14.64 3.31
CA LEU A 324 -5.27 -15.46 3.63
C LEU A 324 -4.96 -16.68 4.52
N ALA A 325 -3.68 -17.03 4.72
CA ALA A 325 -3.32 -18.33 5.30
C ALA A 325 -2.66 -18.29 6.70
N LEU A 326 -2.17 -17.14 7.18
CA LEU A 326 -1.42 -17.09 8.45
C LEU A 326 -1.78 -15.94 9.40
N GLY A 327 -2.67 -15.04 9.00
CA GLY A 327 -3.14 -13.95 9.87
C GLY A 327 -3.46 -12.63 9.20
N GLY A 328 -3.52 -12.59 7.86
CA GLY A 328 -4.24 -11.51 7.20
C GLY A 328 -5.76 -11.76 7.21
N PHE A 329 -6.46 -10.92 6.45
CA PHE A 329 -7.86 -10.51 6.68
C PHE A 329 -8.86 -11.68 6.86
N PHE A 330 -8.58 -12.87 6.30
CA PHE A 330 -9.53 -14.00 6.24
C PHE A 330 -9.11 -15.30 6.94
N ALA A 331 -7.84 -15.46 7.36
CA ALA A 331 -7.43 -16.61 8.20
C ALA A 331 -7.97 -16.44 9.62
N SER A 332 -9.29 -16.51 9.82
CA SER A 332 -9.94 -16.58 11.14
C SER A 332 -9.44 -15.59 12.19
N ARG A 333 -9.02 -14.37 11.80
CA ARG A 333 -8.37 -13.43 12.72
C ARG A 333 -7.29 -14.17 13.55
N THR A 334 -6.32 -14.83 12.91
CA THR A 334 -5.20 -15.37 13.68
C THR A 334 -4.27 -14.25 14.11
N GLY A 335 -4.16 -13.18 13.30
CA GLY A 335 -3.43 -11.96 13.63
C GLY A 335 -2.00 -12.26 14.02
N VAL A 336 -1.17 -12.65 13.04
CA VAL A 336 0.21 -13.07 13.29
C VAL A 336 1.14 -12.31 12.37
N CYS A 337 2.10 -11.60 12.96
CA CYS A 337 3.15 -10.92 12.22
C CYS A 337 4.32 -11.84 11.86
N PRO A 338 4.98 -11.59 10.72
CA PRO A 338 4.81 -10.43 9.82
C PRO A 338 3.77 -10.62 8.70
N GLY A 339 3.02 -11.73 8.71
CA GLY A 339 2.15 -12.16 7.62
C GLY A 339 2.91 -12.38 6.32
N GLU A 340 2.29 -12.00 5.20
CA GLU A 340 2.94 -12.00 3.89
C GLU A 340 3.57 -10.61 3.62
N GLY A 341 4.53 -10.58 2.68
CA GLY A 341 5.30 -9.38 2.41
C GLY A 341 5.60 -9.18 0.94
N LEU A 342 6.73 -8.54 0.69
CA LEU A 342 7.11 -8.08 -0.64
C LEU A 342 7.93 -9.16 -1.36
N ALA A 343 7.69 -9.31 -2.65
CA ALA A 343 8.52 -10.09 -3.56
C ALA A 343 9.05 -9.16 -4.66
N PHE A 344 10.33 -9.31 -5.01
CA PHE A 344 11.01 -8.46 -5.99
C PHE A 344 11.27 -9.25 -7.26
N TYR A 345 10.91 -8.74 -8.42
CA TYR A 345 11.09 -9.41 -9.71
C TYR A 345 11.89 -8.52 -10.66
N ASP A 346 12.76 -9.14 -11.47
CA ASP A 346 13.36 -8.49 -12.62
C ASP A 346 12.37 -8.52 -13.80
N THR A 347 11.91 -7.35 -14.20
CA THR A 347 10.97 -7.17 -15.32
C THR A 347 11.64 -6.60 -16.57
N SER A 348 12.97 -6.41 -16.54
CA SER A 348 13.75 -5.97 -17.71
C SER A 348 13.90 -7.07 -18.77
N ILE A 349 13.71 -8.34 -18.37
CA ILE A 349 13.84 -9.51 -19.24
C ILE A 349 12.50 -9.80 -19.93
N SER A 350 12.49 -9.86 -21.26
CA SER A 350 11.30 -10.23 -22.01
C SER A 350 10.92 -11.71 -21.80
N GLY A 351 9.69 -11.93 -21.34
CA GLY A 351 9.14 -13.25 -21.02
C GLY A 351 8.61 -13.33 -19.59
N ALA A 352 8.10 -14.49 -19.18
CA ALA A 352 7.70 -14.71 -17.79
C ALA A 352 8.92 -14.60 -16.86
N ALA A 353 8.78 -13.87 -15.74
CA ALA A 353 9.81 -13.87 -14.71
C ALA A 353 10.02 -15.31 -14.22
N VAL A 354 11.28 -15.74 -14.08
CA VAL A 354 11.61 -17.12 -13.65
C VAL A 354 11.28 -17.36 -12.17
N GLY A 355 10.93 -16.30 -11.45
CA GLY A 355 10.62 -16.25 -10.03
C GLY A 355 11.15 -14.94 -9.45
N PRO A 356 10.85 -14.64 -8.18
CA PRO A 356 11.37 -13.46 -7.53
C PRO A 356 12.88 -13.55 -7.28
N LEU A 357 13.56 -12.40 -7.38
CA LEU A 357 14.93 -12.16 -7.01
C LEU A 357 15.15 -12.33 -5.51
N SER A 358 14.20 -11.83 -4.71
CA SER A 358 14.25 -11.87 -3.24
C SER A 358 12.87 -11.59 -2.63
N TYR A 359 12.82 -11.60 -1.31
CA TYR A 359 11.64 -11.28 -0.53
C TYR A 359 11.99 -10.37 0.64
N TYR A 360 11.03 -9.55 1.07
CA TYR A 360 11.10 -8.77 2.29
C TYR A 360 9.87 -8.97 3.17
N VAL A 361 10.10 -9.22 4.46
CA VAL A 361 9.10 -9.13 5.52
C VAL A 361 9.68 -8.34 6.69
N PRO A 362 8.88 -7.50 7.38
CA PRO A 362 9.33 -6.80 8.56
C PRO A 362 9.87 -7.77 9.62
N PRO A 363 10.95 -7.42 10.34
CA PRO A 363 11.51 -8.27 11.39
C PRO A 363 10.68 -8.18 12.69
N VAL A 364 9.36 -8.22 12.58
CA VAL A 364 8.40 -8.16 13.69
C VAL A 364 7.64 -9.48 13.75
N GLN A 365 7.70 -10.15 14.91
CA GLN A 365 7.10 -11.46 15.11
C GLN A 365 6.17 -11.44 16.33
N GLY A 366 5.03 -12.10 16.21
CA GLY A 366 4.12 -12.29 17.34
C GLY A 366 2.66 -12.27 16.95
N GLN A 367 1.81 -12.50 17.94
CA GLN A 367 0.38 -12.30 17.78
C GLN A 367 0.06 -10.81 17.83
N THR A 368 -0.86 -10.36 17.00
CA THR A 368 -1.36 -8.99 16.99
C THR A 368 -2.36 -8.79 18.12
N PRO A 369 -2.39 -7.60 18.74
CA PRO A 369 -3.48 -7.23 19.63
C PRO A 369 -4.83 -7.37 18.91
N ASP A 370 -5.80 -7.99 19.57
CA ASP A 370 -7.17 -8.19 19.07
C ASP A 370 -7.27 -8.93 17.72
N HIS A 371 -6.21 -9.66 17.34
CA HIS A 371 -6.14 -10.44 16.11
C HIS A 371 -6.30 -9.64 14.81
N ARG A 372 -5.83 -8.39 14.82
CA ARG A 372 -5.81 -7.51 13.64
C ARG A 372 -4.85 -8.02 12.55
N ALA A 373 -5.06 -7.59 11.31
CA ALA A 373 -4.27 -8.05 10.17
C ALA A 373 -2.81 -7.58 10.30
N CYS A 374 -1.86 -8.38 9.83
CA CYS A 374 -0.46 -8.02 9.81
C CYS A 374 0.16 -8.47 8.51
N THR A 375 -0.11 -7.74 7.43
CA THR A 375 0.33 -8.04 6.07
C THR A 375 0.49 -6.72 5.34
N SER A 376 1.31 -6.68 4.29
CA SER A 376 1.41 -5.49 3.45
C SER A 376 0.09 -5.25 2.70
N HIS A 377 -0.25 -3.98 2.44
CA HIS A 377 -1.48 -3.60 1.73
C HIS A 377 -1.16 -2.67 0.55
N PHE A 378 -1.32 -1.35 0.69
CA PHE A 378 -1.09 -0.41 -0.43
C PHE A 378 0.12 0.50 -0.21
N GLY A 379 0.83 0.80 -1.30
CA GLY A 379 2.08 1.55 -1.26
C GLY A 379 2.44 2.14 -2.62
N ARG A 380 3.68 2.64 -2.74
CA ARG A 380 4.22 3.15 -4.01
C ARG A 380 5.74 3.02 -4.03
N VAL A 381 6.29 2.66 -5.20
CA VAL A 381 7.73 2.78 -5.48
C VAL A 381 8.08 4.23 -5.73
N ALA A 382 9.14 4.70 -5.09
CA ALA A 382 9.73 6.00 -5.28
C ALA A 382 10.21 6.20 -6.74
N PRO A 383 10.00 7.38 -7.35
CA PRO A 383 10.54 7.73 -8.65
C PRO A 383 12.05 7.54 -8.90
N ASN A 384 12.88 7.34 -7.86
CA ASN A 384 14.28 6.92 -8.03
C ASN A 384 14.47 5.42 -8.33
N ASN A 385 13.40 4.61 -8.32
CA ASN A 385 13.40 3.16 -8.56
C ASN A 385 14.06 2.30 -7.48
N THR A 386 14.39 2.85 -6.30
CA THR A 386 15.18 2.11 -5.30
C THR A 386 14.53 2.00 -3.94
N VAL A 387 13.46 2.74 -3.66
CA VAL A 387 12.80 2.73 -2.37
C VAL A 387 11.31 2.55 -2.53
N MET A 388 10.67 1.83 -1.62
CA MET A 388 9.21 1.69 -1.55
C MET A 388 8.71 2.13 -0.19
N SER A 389 7.67 2.96 -0.16
CA SER A 389 6.83 3.13 1.02
C SER A 389 5.59 2.25 0.89
N VAL A 390 5.22 1.53 1.95
CA VAL A 390 4.09 0.61 1.93
C VAL A 390 3.42 0.51 3.30
N ALA A 391 2.09 0.45 3.32
CA ALA A 391 1.34 0.18 4.53
C ALA A 391 1.34 -1.30 4.88
N TRP A 392 1.29 -1.58 6.18
CA TRP A 392 1.40 -2.93 6.72
C TRP A 392 0.43 -3.17 7.89
N TYR A 393 -0.81 -2.68 7.76
CA TYR A 393 -1.86 -2.75 8.78
C TYR A 393 -1.33 -2.34 10.16
N VAL A 394 -1.34 -3.26 11.14
CA VAL A 394 -0.87 -3.00 12.51
C VAL A 394 0.61 -2.65 12.62
N LEU A 395 1.41 -2.92 11.59
CA LEU A 395 2.81 -2.54 11.52
C LEU A 395 3.01 -1.18 10.84
N GLY A 396 1.94 -0.46 10.49
CA GLY A 396 2.03 0.92 10.03
C GLY A 396 2.70 1.11 8.69
N GLY A 397 3.28 2.30 8.49
CA GLY A 397 4.06 2.62 7.30
C GLY A 397 5.46 2.01 7.40
N ARG A 398 5.93 1.41 6.31
CA ARG A 398 7.24 0.79 6.18
C ARG A 398 7.96 1.38 4.96
N VAL A 399 9.27 1.56 5.08
CA VAL A 399 10.14 2.02 4.00
C VAL A 399 11.22 0.98 3.75
N VAL A 400 11.26 0.47 2.53
CA VAL A 400 12.17 -0.60 2.11
C VAL A 400 13.07 -0.07 1.00
N ASP A 401 14.37 -0.08 1.23
CA ASP A 401 15.39 0.14 0.20
C ASP A 401 15.65 -1.18 -0.52
N PHE A 402 15.56 -1.15 -1.84
CA PHE A 402 15.82 -2.26 -2.74
C PHE A 402 16.76 -1.83 -3.88
N THR A 403 17.65 -0.87 -3.63
CA THR A 403 18.75 -0.50 -4.54
C THR A 403 19.48 -1.75 -5.04
N ASP A 404 19.69 -2.73 -4.16
CA ASP A 404 19.93 -4.12 -4.53
C ASP A 404 18.63 -4.94 -4.33
N PRO A 405 17.88 -5.26 -5.40
CA PRO A 405 16.62 -5.99 -5.30
C PRO A 405 16.83 -7.47 -4.94
N THR A 406 18.07 -7.95 -4.84
CA THR A 406 18.38 -9.27 -4.30
C THR A 406 18.57 -9.26 -2.77
N LEU A 407 18.69 -8.07 -2.18
CA LEU A 407 18.88 -7.86 -0.75
C LEU A 407 18.14 -6.59 -0.25
N PRO A 408 16.79 -6.59 -0.27
CA PRO A 408 16.00 -5.47 0.23
C PRO A 408 16.14 -5.30 1.75
N VAL A 409 16.19 -4.05 2.22
CA VAL A 409 16.44 -3.68 3.62
C VAL A 409 15.40 -2.66 4.10
N GLU A 410 14.84 -2.87 5.29
CA GLU A 410 14.02 -1.85 5.95
C GLU A 410 14.89 -0.67 6.39
N ILE A 411 14.56 0.52 5.90
CA ILE A 411 15.26 1.75 6.27
C ILE A 411 14.38 2.71 7.06
N GLY A 412 13.09 2.41 7.24
CA GLY A 412 12.22 3.20 8.12
C GLY A 412 10.92 2.50 8.48
N ALA A 413 10.38 2.88 9.62
CA ALA A 413 9.11 2.39 10.12
C ALA A 413 8.36 3.49 10.87
N ALA A 414 7.04 3.53 10.68
CA ALA A 414 6.14 4.46 11.33
C ALA A 414 4.90 3.72 11.86
N THR A 415 4.97 3.29 13.12
CA THR A 415 3.85 2.70 13.87
C THR A 415 3.63 3.52 15.14
N ILE A 416 2.38 3.84 15.45
CA ILE A 416 1.98 4.47 16.72
C ILE A 416 1.15 3.48 17.52
N SER A 417 1.59 3.23 18.76
CA SER A 417 0.91 2.33 19.70
C SER A 417 -0.46 2.86 20.09
N LEU A 418 -1.23 1.97 20.74
CA LEU A 418 -2.53 2.37 21.24
C LEU A 418 -2.44 3.42 22.36
N GLU A 419 -1.42 3.32 23.22
CA GLU A 419 -1.24 4.19 24.39
C GLU A 419 -0.72 5.58 24.02
N ASP A 420 0.05 5.67 22.94
CA ASP A 420 0.60 6.92 22.41
C ASP A 420 -0.33 7.59 21.38
N SER A 421 -1.46 6.97 21.04
CA SER A 421 -2.50 7.66 20.30
C SER A 421 -2.99 8.85 21.12
N GLU A 422 -3.00 10.05 20.53
CA GLU A 422 -3.39 11.27 21.25
C GLU A 422 -4.78 11.06 21.89
N SER A 423 -4.78 10.87 23.21
CA SER A 423 -5.96 10.47 23.96
C SER A 423 -7.05 11.55 23.86
N GLY A 424 -8.01 11.38 22.95
CA GLY A 424 -8.82 12.54 22.55
C GLY A 424 -10.22 12.34 22.00
N ALA A 425 -10.66 11.16 21.55
CA ALA A 425 -12.07 10.91 21.19
C ALA A 425 -12.31 9.40 21.05
N TYR A 426 -13.57 8.97 21.02
CA TYR A 426 -14.05 7.60 20.78
C TYR A 426 -14.18 6.69 22.01
N GLY A 427 -15.37 6.79 22.60
CA GLY A 427 -15.85 5.94 23.68
C GLY A 427 -16.68 4.75 23.21
N THR A 428 -16.45 3.63 23.91
CA THR A 428 -17.30 2.44 24.12
C THR A 428 -17.08 1.21 23.23
N THR A 429 -16.57 0.16 23.88
CA THR A 429 -16.80 -1.31 23.78
C THR A 429 -16.88 -2.06 22.43
N ALA A 430 -16.87 -1.40 21.29
CA ALA A 430 -16.67 -1.99 19.96
C ALA A 430 -15.68 -1.18 19.10
N SER A 431 -14.95 -0.25 19.73
CA SER A 431 -13.81 0.46 19.15
C SER A 431 -12.80 -0.57 18.67
N ARG A 432 -12.60 -0.65 17.35
CA ARG A 432 -11.28 -1.02 16.83
C ARG A 432 -10.32 -0.04 17.47
N THR A 433 -9.52 -0.59 18.37
CA THR A 433 -8.87 0.06 19.49
C THR A 433 -7.84 1.06 18.94
N ALA A 434 -7.87 2.32 19.41
CA ALA A 434 -7.08 3.43 18.90
C ALA A 434 -5.58 3.12 18.86
N GLY A 435 -4.97 3.03 17.68
CA GLY A 435 -3.54 2.81 17.36
C GLY A 435 -3.44 2.35 15.90
N THR A 436 -2.22 2.20 15.36
CA THR A 436 -2.02 2.07 13.91
C THR A 436 -2.72 0.87 13.27
N GLU A 437 -3.39 1.12 12.14
CA GLU A 437 -4.03 0.18 11.21
C GLU A 437 -3.93 0.75 9.78
N ALA A 438 -2.70 0.88 9.29
CA ALA A 438 -2.40 1.53 8.01
C ALA A 438 -2.94 0.75 6.81
N TRP A 439 -3.74 1.41 5.97
CA TRP A 439 -4.29 0.91 4.71
C TRP A 439 -3.38 1.24 3.53
N SER A 440 -2.89 2.48 3.49
CA SER A 440 -1.97 2.98 2.46
C SER A 440 -0.87 3.83 3.10
N ALA A 441 0.35 3.76 2.56
CA ALA A 441 1.46 4.62 2.98
C ALA A 441 2.28 5.04 1.76
N LYS A 442 2.28 6.33 1.47
CA LYS A 442 2.92 6.89 0.26
C LYS A 442 3.69 8.15 0.62
N PHE A 443 4.92 8.24 0.12
CA PHE A 443 5.65 9.50 0.09
C PHE A 443 5.08 10.42 -0.98
N TYR A 444 5.07 11.72 -0.70
CA TYR A 444 4.75 12.74 -1.68
C TYR A 444 5.52 14.03 -1.39
N LYS A 445 6.24 14.54 -2.40
CA LYS A 445 7.03 15.79 -2.40
C LYS A 445 7.70 16.14 -1.07
N GLY A 446 8.98 15.80 -0.96
CA GLY A 446 9.80 16.05 0.23
C GLY A 446 9.85 14.85 1.18
N PRO A 447 10.22 15.06 2.45
CA PRO A 447 10.45 13.98 3.43
C PRO A 447 9.17 13.37 4.00
N TYR A 448 8.00 13.69 3.48
CA TYR A 448 6.75 13.37 4.16
C TYR A 448 6.11 12.10 3.62
N MET A 449 5.86 11.17 4.52
CA MET A 449 5.05 9.98 4.28
C MET A 449 3.65 10.23 4.83
N TYR A 450 2.65 10.04 3.97
CA TYR A 450 1.25 10.19 4.30
C TYR A 450 0.62 8.82 4.39
N VAL A 451 -0.14 8.61 5.46
CA VAL A 451 -0.69 7.29 5.80
C VAL A 451 -2.20 7.42 6.01
N GLY A 452 -2.97 6.69 5.21
CA GLY A 452 -4.37 6.44 5.50
C GLY A 452 -4.47 5.29 6.49
N ASP A 453 -5.04 5.56 7.66
CA ASP A 453 -5.07 4.64 8.80
C ASP A 453 -6.51 4.43 9.26
N GLN A 454 -6.97 3.18 9.29
CA GLN A 454 -8.35 2.86 9.66
C GLN A 454 -8.65 3.10 11.15
N GLY A 455 -7.64 3.24 12.00
CA GLY A 455 -7.79 3.57 13.40
C GLY A 455 -7.63 5.07 13.69
N ARG A 456 -6.90 5.79 12.82
CA ARG A 456 -6.41 7.15 13.09
C ARG A 456 -6.75 8.18 12.01
N GLY A 457 -7.33 7.80 10.88
CA GLY A 457 -7.65 8.74 9.80
C GLY A 457 -6.46 8.98 8.89
N PHE A 458 -5.88 10.18 8.96
CA PHE A 458 -4.77 10.58 8.12
C PHE A 458 -3.57 11.01 8.96
N ASP A 459 -2.51 10.20 8.94
CA ASP A 459 -1.25 10.51 9.61
C ASP A 459 -0.21 11.07 8.65
N ILE A 460 0.56 12.05 9.15
CA ILE A 460 1.70 12.64 8.45
C ILE A 460 2.94 12.32 9.27
N PHE A 461 3.91 11.67 8.63
CA PHE A 461 5.23 11.41 9.20
C PHE A 461 6.28 12.13 8.38
N LYS A 462 7.30 12.66 9.05
CA LYS A 462 8.46 13.26 8.40
C LYS A 462 9.65 12.35 8.57
N TRP A 463 10.26 11.99 7.45
CA TRP A 463 11.49 11.24 7.40
C TRP A 463 12.61 12.07 8.00
N THR A 464 13.22 11.55 9.06
CA THR A 464 14.40 12.14 9.70
C THR A 464 15.69 11.52 9.18
N GLY A 465 15.59 10.34 8.56
CA GLY A 465 16.70 9.58 8.01
C GLY A 465 17.70 9.05 9.04
N PRO A 466 18.61 8.19 8.60
CA PRO A 466 19.83 7.87 9.34
C PRO A 466 20.76 9.08 9.39
N GLU A 467 21.46 9.33 10.50
CA GLU A 467 22.47 10.40 10.60
C GLU A 467 23.55 10.32 9.49
N GLU A 468 23.78 9.12 8.94
CA GLU A 468 24.80 8.82 7.93
C GLU A 468 24.34 9.09 6.48
N CYS A 469 23.03 9.21 6.21
CA CYS A 469 22.50 9.42 4.86
C CYS A 469 22.52 10.89 4.40
N GLY A 470 23.02 11.83 5.22
CA GLY A 470 22.83 13.26 4.98
C GLY A 470 21.33 13.63 4.99
N ASN A 471 20.99 14.91 4.98
CA ASN A 471 19.61 15.33 4.74
C ASN A 471 19.34 15.15 3.24
N PRO A 472 18.56 14.15 2.78
CA PRO A 472 18.37 13.91 1.36
C PRO A 472 17.57 15.03 0.67
N PHE A 473 16.97 15.98 1.41
CA PHE A 473 15.98 16.96 0.95
C PHE A 473 16.55 18.40 0.91
N ASP A 474 17.35 18.75 -0.11
CA ASP A 474 17.79 20.14 -0.43
C ASP A 474 16.84 20.81 -1.45
N GLU A 475 16.70 22.14 -1.39
CA GLU A 475 15.76 23.07 -2.06
C GLU A 475 15.70 23.00 -3.61
N SER A 476 16.45 22.11 -4.26
CA SER A 476 16.38 21.82 -5.70
C SER A 476 15.69 20.49 -6.04
N TRP A 477 14.95 19.94 -5.07
CA TRP A 477 14.43 18.58 -5.03
C TRP A 477 13.38 18.23 -6.09
N THR A 478 13.62 17.14 -6.84
CA THR A 478 12.64 16.47 -7.71
C THR A 478 12.26 15.05 -7.24
N GLY A 479 12.51 14.72 -5.95
CA GLY A 479 12.35 13.38 -5.35
C GLY A 479 13.56 12.50 -5.68
N TRP A 480 14.26 11.78 -4.79
CA TRP A 480 13.86 10.88 -3.70
C TRP A 480 15.11 10.58 -2.82
N ILE A 481 15.05 9.63 -1.88
CA ILE A 481 16.17 9.23 -1.00
C ILE A 481 17.33 8.64 -1.84
N ASP A 482 18.49 9.28 -1.85
CA ASP A 482 19.71 8.75 -2.47
C ASP A 482 20.66 8.28 -1.36
N CYS A 483 20.81 6.96 -1.23
CA CYS A 483 21.73 6.30 -0.28
C CYS A 483 22.99 5.80 -1.01
N GLU A 484 23.56 6.55 -1.97
CA GLU A 484 24.65 6.10 -2.86
C GLU A 484 25.98 5.66 -2.18
N GLU A 485 26.13 5.67 -0.85
CA GLU A 485 27.36 5.22 -0.16
C GLU A 485 27.15 4.40 1.12
N LEU A 486 26.26 3.40 1.13
CA LEU A 486 26.29 2.36 2.17
C LEU A 486 27.12 1.16 1.71
N ASP A 487 28.43 1.22 1.99
CA ASP A 487 29.36 0.08 1.88
C ASP A 487 28.97 -0.96 2.97
N PHE A 488 27.96 -1.79 2.71
CA PHE A 488 27.53 -2.87 3.60
C PHE A 488 28.61 -3.95 3.69
N ARG A 489 29.61 -3.74 4.55
CA ARG A 489 30.52 -4.81 4.96
C ARG A 489 29.87 -5.59 6.08
N LEU A 490 29.27 -6.72 5.73
CA LEU A 490 28.89 -7.75 6.68
C LEU A 490 30.14 -8.17 7.49
N ILE A 491 30.30 -7.68 8.73
CA ILE A 491 31.26 -8.27 9.67
C ILE A 491 30.62 -9.54 10.21
N VAL A 492 30.88 -10.66 9.53
CA VAL A 492 30.69 -11.97 10.15
C VAL A 492 31.68 -12.04 11.30
N ASP A 493 31.21 -11.95 12.55
CA ASP A 493 32.04 -12.23 13.72
C ASP A 493 32.41 -13.73 13.70
N PRO A 494 33.67 -14.12 13.41
CA PRO A 494 34.07 -15.52 13.38
C PRO A 494 34.15 -16.15 14.78
N SER A 495 33.89 -15.37 15.85
CA SER A 495 34.05 -15.78 17.24
C SER A 495 32.75 -16.15 17.96
N ALA A 496 31.59 -16.04 17.31
CA ALA A 496 30.34 -16.56 17.85
C ALA A 496 30.40 -18.11 17.95
N PRO A 497 30.23 -18.71 19.15
CA PRO A 497 30.34 -20.14 19.32
C PRO A 497 29.18 -20.87 18.63
N THR A 498 29.54 -21.74 17.68
CA THR A 498 28.66 -22.68 16.99
C THR A 498 28.12 -23.74 17.96
N ALA A 499 27.04 -23.42 18.68
CA ALA A 499 26.24 -24.41 19.39
C ALA A 499 24.92 -24.60 18.64
N ALA A 500 24.84 -25.67 17.85
CA ALA A 500 23.60 -26.14 17.24
C ALA A 500 22.57 -26.45 18.35
N PRO A 501 21.30 -26.03 18.24
CA PRO A 501 20.25 -26.55 19.10
C PRO A 501 19.98 -28.01 18.73
N GLU A 502 19.89 -28.88 19.74
CA GLU A 502 19.45 -30.27 19.59
C GLU A 502 18.02 -30.33 19.01
N PRO A 503 17.72 -31.28 18.09
CA PRO A 503 16.45 -31.31 17.39
C PRO A 503 15.40 -32.01 18.24
N THR A 504 14.48 -31.25 18.82
CA THR A 504 13.20 -31.80 19.28
C THR A 504 12.07 -30.87 18.87
N THR A 505 11.51 -31.10 17.68
CA THR A 505 10.08 -31.44 17.46
C THR A 505 9.87 -31.75 15.96
N VAL A 506 9.13 -32.81 15.69
CA VAL A 506 8.95 -33.47 14.39
C VAL A 506 7.95 -32.71 13.51
N PHE A 507 8.38 -32.26 12.32
CA PHE A 507 7.46 -32.05 11.19
C PHE A 507 7.51 -33.31 10.30
N THR A 508 6.34 -33.91 10.05
CA THR A 508 6.22 -35.08 9.17
C THR A 508 6.18 -34.67 7.68
N PRO A 509 6.65 -35.53 6.76
CA PRO A 509 7.09 -35.13 5.43
C PRO A 509 6.10 -35.51 4.31
N ALA A 510 5.77 -34.56 3.45
CA ALA A 510 5.43 -34.71 2.03
C ALA A 510 5.27 -33.27 1.50
N MET A 511 6.17 -32.66 0.73
CA MET A 511 6.84 -33.13 -0.49
C MET A 511 8.24 -32.51 -0.55
N VAL A 512 9.29 -33.33 -0.41
CA VAL A 512 10.68 -32.91 -0.66
C VAL A 512 11.27 -33.93 -1.63
N GLY A 513 11.57 -33.50 -2.85
CA GLY A 513 12.43 -34.22 -3.78
C GLY A 513 13.89 -33.84 -3.54
N GLU A 514 14.74 -34.85 -3.37
CA GLU A 514 16.20 -34.83 -3.17
C GLU A 514 16.93 -34.10 -4.33
N ALA A 515 18.10 -33.46 -4.21
CA ALA A 515 19.27 -33.66 -3.35
C ALA A 515 20.14 -32.37 -3.22
N LEU A 516 20.73 -32.15 -2.04
CA LEU A 516 21.77 -31.13 -1.79
C LEU A 516 23.14 -31.65 -2.24
N ALA A 517 23.79 -30.97 -3.19
CA ALA A 517 25.23 -31.13 -3.43
C ALA A 517 25.99 -30.07 -2.62
N VAL A 518 26.92 -30.53 -1.78
CA VAL A 518 27.84 -29.67 -1.03
C VAL A 518 29.18 -29.73 -1.73
N VAL A 519 29.68 -28.58 -2.20
CA VAL A 519 31.04 -28.45 -2.70
C VAL A 519 31.81 -27.56 -1.73
N GLN A 520 32.95 -28.08 -1.27
CA GLN A 520 33.91 -27.36 -0.47
C GLN A 520 34.98 -26.80 -1.40
N ASP A 521 35.08 -25.47 -1.47
CA ASP A 521 36.12 -24.79 -2.24
C ASP A 521 37.49 -24.89 -1.52
N GLU A 522 38.58 -24.68 -2.25
CA GLU A 522 39.95 -24.81 -1.74
C GLU A 522 40.28 -23.81 -0.61
N ASP A 523 39.50 -22.75 -0.46
CA ASP A 523 39.60 -21.77 0.63
C ASP A 523 38.77 -22.15 1.87
N GLY A 524 38.07 -23.28 1.84
CA GLY A 524 37.24 -23.77 2.93
C GLY A 524 35.81 -23.25 2.94
N THR A 525 35.41 -22.45 1.94
CA THR A 525 34.04 -21.97 1.79
C THR A 525 33.10 -23.11 1.36
N LEU A 526 31.95 -23.24 2.02
CA LEU A 526 30.90 -24.20 1.65
C LEU A 526 29.86 -23.49 0.78
N ARG A 527 29.71 -23.93 -0.47
CA ARG A 527 28.62 -23.46 -1.34
C ARG A 527 27.46 -24.44 -1.31
N PHE A 528 26.26 -23.91 -1.07
CA PHE A 528 25.01 -24.65 -1.18
C PHE A 528 24.34 -24.27 -2.49
N SER A 529 24.03 -25.26 -3.34
CA SER A 529 23.13 -25.02 -4.48
C SER A 529 21.72 -25.51 -4.10
N CYS A 530 20.79 -24.59 -3.86
CA CYS A 530 19.38 -24.90 -3.87
C CYS A 530 18.87 -24.71 -5.30
N GLN A 531 18.50 -25.80 -5.96
CA GLN A 531 17.56 -25.72 -7.08
C GLN A 531 16.16 -25.73 -6.45
N VAL A 532 15.54 -24.57 -6.33
CA VAL A 532 14.09 -24.50 -6.09
C VAL A 532 13.42 -24.75 -7.44
N ARG A 533 12.40 -25.60 -7.44
CA ARG A 533 11.64 -25.95 -8.63
C ARG A 533 10.19 -25.59 -8.42
#